data_AF-A0AAU2H4F2-F1
#
_entry.id   AF-A0AAU2H4F2-F1
#
_cell.length_a   1.000
_cell.length_b   1.000
_cell.length_c   1.000
_cell.angle_alpha   90.00
_cell.angle_beta   90.00
_cell.angle_gamma   90.00
#
_symmetry.space_group_name_H-M   'P 1'
#
loop_
_entity.id
_entity.type
_entity.pdbx_description
1 polymer ?
#
loop_
_entity_poly.entity_id
_entity_poly.type
_entity_poly.pdbx_seq_one_letter_code
_entity_poly.pdbx_strand_id
1 'polypeptide(L)'
;MTGSEDRAPEDSRADSRADRTIGRRGLFVTGAATALTLGTVSFANAAPGSDGGGAPGERTRVVTGTLPPGAPDFVYLPVEVPRGVREIAVSYAYEKATVPAGTQNNALDIGVFDERGTELGGRGFRGWSGGARTEFFIRADAATPGYIPGPVRAGTWHIALGPYTVAPQGLPYRVTITLKSGERGSTPAPVYPPTRAKGRGRAWYRGDCHLHSWYSDGKRTPAEIAALARAAGLDFINTSDHNTHASHPAWEGLWGDDLLILTGEEITTRNGHVLALGVDPGTFVDWRYRARDNRFGHFAREIRRAGGLVVPAHPHATCVGCNWKFGFGEADAVEVWNGPYTPDDEVSLQEWDNTLAVAGRSGGRWVPAMGNSDAHRDPDRIGGPQTVVLADDLSREAIQAGLKAGHSYVAESSAVSLAFTVSGGRGGHAGIGERLRAAPEEPVTVRVEVTGAVGCTVAFVTDQGTLFTAPAGAVEWQTTASYATYVRAEVRHAPVVPGLPGPLAAFTNPVFLGD
;
A
#
# COMPACT_ATOMS: atom_id res chain seq x y z
N MET A 1 -9.61 63.96 -49.42
CA MET A 1 -9.87 63.32 -50.72
C MET A 1 -10.27 61.88 -50.41
N THR A 2 -11.54 61.60 -50.12
CA THR A 2 -12.72 61.45 -51.00
C THR A 2 -12.79 60.09 -51.71
N GLY A 3 -13.88 59.37 -51.41
CA GLY A 3 -14.47 58.28 -52.20
C GLY A 3 -14.09 56.86 -51.69
N SER A 4 -14.99 55.89 -51.60
CA SER A 4 -16.44 55.82 -51.89
C SER A 4 -16.97 54.43 -51.48
N GLU A 5 -18.23 54.41 -51.06
CA GLU A 5 -19.34 53.41 -51.15
C GLU A 5 -19.04 52.11 -51.95
N ASP A 6 -19.64 50.93 -51.66
CA ASP A 6 -21.09 50.69 -51.68
C ASP A 6 -21.48 49.22 -51.28
N ARG A 7 -22.76 49.06 -50.88
CA ARG A 7 -23.67 47.89 -50.95
C ARG A 7 -23.55 46.64 -50.04
N ALA A 8 -24.65 46.45 -49.29
CA ALA A 8 -25.22 45.17 -48.85
C ALA A 8 -25.93 44.43 -50.01
N PRO A 9 -26.35 43.16 -49.80
CA PRO A 9 -27.75 42.96 -49.40
C PRO A 9 -27.98 41.84 -48.35
N GLU A 10 -29.12 41.96 -47.67
CA GLU A 10 -29.79 40.93 -46.87
C GLU A 10 -30.27 39.75 -47.73
N ASP A 11 -30.23 38.51 -47.21
CA ASP A 11 -31.39 37.61 -47.33
C ASP A 11 -31.43 36.48 -46.28
N SER A 12 -32.65 36.27 -45.79
CA SER A 12 -33.30 35.03 -45.36
C SER A 12 -32.92 34.29 -44.07
N ARG A 13 -33.98 34.08 -43.29
CA ARG A 13 -34.13 33.27 -42.07
C ARG A 13 -34.06 31.77 -42.37
N ALA A 14 -33.48 30.97 -41.46
CA ALA A 14 -34.06 29.69 -41.06
C ALA A 14 -33.52 29.19 -39.70
N ASP A 15 -34.49 28.77 -38.90
CA ASP A 15 -34.49 28.28 -37.52
C ASP A 15 -33.71 26.97 -37.30
N SER A 16 -32.92 26.87 -36.21
CA SER A 16 -32.77 25.60 -35.49
C SER A 16 -32.26 25.80 -34.04
N ARG A 17 -33.20 25.59 -33.11
CA ARG A 17 -33.07 25.05 -31.74
C ARG A 17 -31.69 25.13 -31.07
N ALA A 18 -31.59 26.09 -30.15
CA ALA A 18 -30.52 26.19 -29.17
C ALA A 18 -30.50 24.98 -28.21
N ASP A 19 -29.43 24.18 -28.31
CA ASP A 19 -29.00 23.27 -27.27
C ASP A 19 -28.32 24.12 -26.17
N ARG A 20 -28.96 24.23 -25.00
CA ARG A 20 -28.46 25.03 -23.87
C ARG A 20 -27.31 24.30 -23.18
N THR A 21 -26.10 24.48 -23.71
CA THR A 21 -24.86 24.25 -22.98
C THR A 21 -24.75 25.28 -21.84
N ILE A 22 -24.80 24.81 -20.59
CA ILE A 22 -24.58 25.67 -19.42
C ILE A 22 -23.07 25.92 -19.29
N GLY A 23 -22.72 27.21 -19.16
CA GLY A 23 -21.40 27.73 -19.47
C GLY A 23 -20.30 27.50 -18.43
N ARG A 24 -19.06 27.63 -18.92
CA ARG A 24 -17.81 27.76 -18.17
C ARG A 24 -17.98 28.72 -16.98
N ARG A 25 -17.78 28.23 -15.76
CA ARG A 25 -17.60 29.07 -14.57
C ARG A 25 -16.15 29.01 -14.10
N GLY A 26 -15.58 30.19 -13.91
CA GLY A 26 -14.19 30.41 -13.55
C GLY A 26 -13.83 29.88 -12.17
N LEU A 27 -12.57 29.44 -12.08
CA LEU A 27 -11.89 28.91 -10.91
C LEU A 27 -11.56 30.08 -9.95
N PHE A 28 -12.06 30.05 -8.71
CA PHE A 28 -11.54 30.90 -7.63
C PHE A 28 -10.72 30.01 -6.70
N VAL A 29 -9.41 30.26 -6.65
CA VAL A 29 -8.46 29.57 -5.76
C VAL A 29 -8.25 30.45 -4.53
N THR A 30 -8.73 30.02 -3.37
CA THR A 30 -8.26 30.52 -2.07
C THR A 30 -7.26 29.53 -1.51
N GLY A 31 -6.06 30.02 -1.17
CA GLY A 31 -4.91 29.21 -0.80
C GLY A 31 -5.07 28.44 0.52
N ALA A 32 -4.31 27.35 0.61
CA ALA A 32 -4.23 26.34 1.68
C ALA A 32 -5.36 25.29 1.69
N ALA A 33 -5.46 24.49 0.63
CA ALA A 33 -6.12 23.18 0.72
C ALA A 33 -5.47 22.20 -0.26
N THR A 34 -5.07 21.03 0.24
CA THR A 34 -4.67 19.86 -0.55
C THR A 34 -5.83 19.27 -1.37
N ALA A 35 -7.02 19.89 -1.29
CA ALA A 35 -8.20 19.51 -2.05
C ALA A 35 -9.01 20.71 -2.58
N LEU A 36 -9.67 20.51 -3.71
CA LEU A 36 -10.62 21.45 -4.32
C LEU A 36 -12.01 20.82 -4.37
N THR A 37 -13.07 21.58 -4.05
CA THR A 37 -14.46 21.12 -4.23
C THR A 37 -15.10 21.86 -5.41
N LEU A 38 -15.69 21.12 -6.34
CA LEU A 38 -16.35 21.65 -7.53
C LEU A 38 -17.84 21.93 -7.28
N GLY A 39 -18.53 22.50 -8.28
CA GLY A 39 -19.97 22.79 -8.18
C GLY A 39 -20.82 21.52 -7.96
N THR A 40 -21.84 21.66 -7.13
CA THR A 40 -22.72 20.55 -6.71
C THR A 40 -23.55 19.97 -7.87
N VAL A 41 -23.56 18.65 -8.00
CA VAL A 41 -24.45 17.89 -8.91
C VAL A 41 -25.77 17.63 -8.19
N SER A 42 -26.84 18.30 -8.63
CA SER A 42 -28.18 18.11 -8.07
C SER A 42 -29.06 17.25 -8.99
N PHE A 43 -29.78 16.31 -8.38
CA PHE A 43 -30.86 15.55 -8.99
C PHE A 43 -32.18 16.11 -8.45
N ALA A 44 -32.88 16.95 -9.23
CA ALA A 44 -34.12 17.59 -8.80
C ALA A 44 -35.11 16.58 -8.17
N ASN A 45 -35.62 16.86 -6.97
CA ASN A 45 -36.67 16.03 -6.35
C ASN A 45 -37.95 16.10 -7.19
N ALA A 46 -38.62 14.96 -7.38
CA ALA A 46 -40.03 15.01 -7.76
C ALA A 46 -40.81 15.65 -6.60
N ALA A 47 -41.79 16.50 -6.91
CA ALA A 47 -42.53 17.28 -5.92
C ALA A 47 -43.15 16.38 -4.83
N PRO A 48 -43.18 16.80 -3.55
CA PRO A 48 -43.84 16.05 -2.49
C PRO A 48 -45.35 16.17 -2.68
N GLY A 49 -45.95 15.15 -3.29
CA GLY A 49 -47.37 15.15 -3.63
C GLY A 49 -47.75 13.99 -4.53
N SER A 50 -47.46 12.76 -4.11
CA SER A 50 -48.22 11.57 -4.51
C SER A 50 -47.74 10.40 -3.65
N ASP A 51 -48.53 10.09 -2.63
CA ASP A 51 -48.55 8.74 -2.07
C ASP A 51 -49.01 7.80 -3.18
N GLY A 52 -48.06 7.08 -3.77
CA GLY A 52 -48.32 6.11 -4.83
C GLY A 52 -47.00 5.52 -5.31
N GLY A 53 -46.89 4.19 -5.30
CA GLY A 53 -45.67 3.45 -5.61
C GLY A 53 -44.99 3.90 -6.92
N GLY A 54 -44.02 4.79 -6.80
CA GLY A 54 -43.22 5.26 -7.91
C GLY A 54 -42.36 4.13 -8.43
N ALA A 55 -42.49 3.81 -9.72
CA ALA A 55 -41.63 2.84 -10.39
C ALA A 55 -40.14 3.12 -10.08
N PRO A 56 -39.29 2.09 -9.93
CA PRO A 56 -37.86 2.27 -9.70
C PRO A 56 -37.28 3.16 -10.81
N GLY A 57 -36.96 4.40 -10.47
CA GLY A 57 -36.44 5.38 -11.40
C GLY A 57 -34.92 5.39 -11.37
N GLU A 58 -34.30 5.27 -12.54
CA GLU A 58 -32.88 5.55 -12.77
C GLU A 58 -32.70 7.00 -13.22
N ARG A 59 -31.70 7.68 -12.67
CA ARG A 59 -31.36 9.05 -13.04
C ARG A 59 -29.87 9.17 -13.26
N THR A 60 -29.48 9.69 -14.41
CA THR A 60 -28.07 9.90 -14.77
C THR A 60 -27.74 11.36 -14.97
N ARG A 61 -26.53 11.75 -14.54
CA ARG A 61 -25.93 13.06 -14.78
C ARG A 61 -24.50 12.88 -15.25
N VAL A 62 -24.06 13.75 -16.15
CA VAL A 62 -22.70 13.76 -16.67
C VAL A 62 -22.06 15.09 -16.31
N VAL A 63 -20.87 15.03 -15.72
CA VAL A 63 -20.05 16.18 -15.37
C VAL A 63 -18.79 16.12 -16.19
N THR A 64 -18.40 17.23 -16.79
CA THR A 64 -17.15 17.35 -17.55
C THR A 64 -16.35 18.53 -17.04
N GLY A 65 -15.03 18.42 -17.06
CA GLY A 65 -14.14 19.50 -16.67
C GLY A 65 -12.72 19.27 -17.17
N THR A 66 -11.82 20.20 -16.82
CA THR A 66 -10.40 20.07 -17.08
C THR A 66 -9.64 20.46 -15.83
N LEU A 67 -8.77 19.58 -15.33
CA LEU A 67 -7.86 19.89 -14.24
C LEU A 67 -6.56 20.48 -14.82
N PRO A 68 -6.14 21.69 -14.42
CA PRO A 68 -4.90 22.27 -14.91
C PRO A 68 -3.67 21.59 -14.27
N PRO A 69 -2.47 21.73 -14.87
CA PRO A 69 -1.22 21.40 -14.18
C PRO A 69 -1.16 22.12 -12.82
N GLY A 70 -0.75 21.40 -11.78
CA GLY A 70 -0.73 21.92 -10.40
C GLY A 70 -2.09 21.93 -9.70
N ALA A 71 -3.11 21.26 -10.27
CA ALA A 71 -4.34 20.95 -9.55
C ALA A 71 -4.04 20.26 -8.20
N PRO A 72 -4.90 20.45 -7.18
CA PRO A 72 -4.77 19.75 -5.90
C PRO A 72 -4.78 18.22 -6.05
N ASP A 73 -4.19 17.53 -5.09
CA ASP A 73 -4.07 16.06 -5.11
C ASP A 73 -5.42 15.33 -5.13
N PHE A 74 -6.46 15.98 -4.58
CA PHE A 74 -7.82 15.48 -4.54
C PHE A 74 -8.81 16.57 -4.95
N VAL A 75 -9.72 16.25 -5.84
CA VAL A 75 -10.80 17.14 -6.28
C VAL A 75 -12.12 16.45 -6.05
N TYR A 76 -13.02 17.08 -5.29
CA TYR A 76 -14.31 16.51 -4.93
C TYR A 76 -15.42 17.04 -5.82
N LEU A 77 -16.24 16.12 -6.33
CA LEU A 77 -17.51 16.41 -6.98
C LEU A 77 -18.65 16.12 -5.99
N PRO A 78 -19.28 17.14 -5.38
CA PRO A 78 -20.44 16.93 -4.51
C PRO A 78 -21.64 16.45 -5.32
N VAL A 79 -22.34 15.43 -4.81
CA VAL A 79 -23.49 14.79 -5.42
C VAL A 79 -24.61 14.76 -4.39
N GLU A 80 -25.71 15.46 -4.68
CA GLU A 80 -26.92 15.39 -3.85
C GLU A 80 -27.65 14.06 -4.10
N VAL A 81 -27.56 13.16 -3.12
CA VAL A 81 -28.24 11.87 -3.12
C VAL A 81 -29.60 12.03 -2.42
N PRO A 82 -30.74 11.90 -3.14
CA PRO A 82 -32.06 12.01 -2.53
C PRO A 82 -32.40 10.77 -1.69
N ARG A 83 -33.48 10.88 -0.90
CA ARG A 83 -34.05 9.72 -0.20
C ARG A 83 -34.57 8.68 -1.22
N GLY A 84 -34.43 7.39 -0.87
CA GLY A 84 -34.94 6.29 -1.69
C GLY A 84 -33.96 5.77 -2.75
N VAL A 85 -32.74 6.29 -2.81
CA VAL A 85 -31.67 5.71 -3.63
C VAL A 85 -31.20 4.39 -3.01
N ARG A 86 -31.18 3.33 -3.81
CA ARG A 86 -30.67 2.00 -3.43
C ARG A 86 -29.26 1.73 -3.95
N GLU A 87 -28.86 2.43 -5.01
CA GLU A 87 -27.57 2.27 -5.68
C GLU A 87 -27.06 3.61 -6.21
N ILE A 88 -25.78 3.86 -5.98
CA ILE A 88 -24.99 4.85 -6.71
C ILE A 88 -23.99 4.11 -7.59
N ALA A 89 -24.00 4.40 -8.89
CA ALA A 89 -23.06 3.89 -9.86
C ALA A 89 -22.37 5.06 -10.55
N VAL A 90 -21.04 4.98 -10.68
CA VAL A 90 -20.22 6.06 -11.24
C VAL A 90 -19.22 5.47 -12.21
N SER A 91 -19.12 6.05 -13.39
CA SER A 91 -18.03 5.79 -14.34
C SER A 91 -17.32 7.08 -14.69
N TYR A 92 -16.06 7.00 -15.09
CA TYR A 92 -15.31 8.16 -15.54
C TYR A 92 -14.39 7.81 -16.71
N ALA A 93 -14.04 8.84 -17.47
CA ALA A 93 -13.05 8.80 -18.52
C ALA A 93 -12.24 10.10 -18.47
N TYR A 94 -10.99 10.03 -18.91
CA TYR A 94 -10.13 11.18 -19.07
C TYR A 94 -9.25 11.02 -20.30
N GLU A 95 -8.76 12.13 -20.83
CA GLU A 95 -7.99 12.14 -22.05
C GLU A 95 -6.50 12.01 -21.77
N LYS A 96 -5.82 11.15 -22.54
CA LYS A 96 -4.35 11.17 -22.64
C LYS A 96 -3.95 12.15 -23.72
N ALA A 97 -2.91 12.94 -23.46
CA ALA A 97 -2.38 13.91 -24.41
C ALA A 97 -1.11 13.37 -25.09
N THR A 98 -0.73 13.95 -26.24
CA THR A 98 0.63 13.78 -26.74
C THR A 98 1.57 14.62 -25.88
N VAL A 99 2.49 13.97 -25.18
CA VAL A 99 3.45 14.63 -24.27
C VAL A 99 4.89 14.43 -24.75
N PRO A 100 5.80 15.40 -24.51
CA PRO A 100 7.22 15.23 -24.81
C PRO A 100 7.83 14.02 -24.09
N ALA A 101 8.91 13.46 -24.66
CA ALA A 101 9.67 12.40 -24.00
C ALA A 101 10.10 12.85 -22.58
N GLY A 102 9.96 11.95 -21.60
CA GLY A 102 10.25 12.24 -20.19
C GLY A 102 9.13 12.95 -19.43
N THR A 103 8.02 13.32 -20.08
CA THR A 103 6.85 13.91 -19.41
C THR A 103 5.82 12.83 -19.10
N GLN A 104 5.30 12.81 -17.87
CA GLN A 104 4.21 11.91 -17.49
C GLN A 104 2.91 12.33 -18.20
N ASN A 105 2.16 11.34 -18.69
CA ASN A 105 0.84 11.58 -19.26
C ASN A 105 -0.20 11.73 -18.14
N ASN A 106 -1.45 12.05 -18.49
CA ASN A 106 -2.55 12.10 -17.56
C ASN A 106 -2.81 10.72 -16.92
N ALA A 107 -2.98 10.73 -15.60
CA ALA A 107 -3.55 9.63 -14.83
C ALA A 107 -4.46 10.25 -13.77
N LEU A 108 -5.70 9.75 -13.69
CA LEU A 108 -6.72 10.26 -12.79
C LEU A 108 -7.28 9.09 -12.02
N ASP A 109 -7.19 9.14 -10.70
CA ASP A 109 -7.77 8.14 -9.82
C ASP A 109 -9.21 8.50 -9.46
N ILE A 110 -9.98 7.50 -9.03
CA ILE A 110 -11.35 7.69 -8.56
C ILE A 110 -11.63 6.98 -7.23
N GLY A 111 -12.46 7.61 -6.40
CA GLY A 111 -13.08 7.00 -5.23
C GLY A 111 -14.29 7.79 -4.77
N VAL A 112 -14.78 7.51 -3.55
CA VAL A 112 -15.99 8.15 -3.04
C VAL A 112 -16.03 8.25 -1.52
N PHE A 113 -16.55 9.38 -1.06
CA PHE A 113 -16.94 9.61 0.33
C PHE A 113 -18.45 9.85 0.40
N ASP A 114 -19.11 9.36 1.44
CA ASP A 114 -20.55 9.51 1.61
C ASP A 114 -20.95 10.82 2.31
N GLU A 115 -22.20 10.90 2.78
CA GLU A 115 -22.78 12.07 3.42
C GLU A 115 -22.08 12.48 4.73
N ARG A 116 -21.19 11.64 5.25
CA ARG A 116 -20.38 11.94 6.45
C ARG A 116 -19.14 12.78 6.10
N GLY A 117 -18.94 13.12 4.83
CA GLY A 117 -17.97 14.13 4.38
C GLY A 117 -16.56 13.62 4.12
N THR A 118 -15.67 14.54 3.76
CA THR A 118 -14.31 14.26 3.27
C THR A 118 -13.21 14.66 4.24
N GLU A 119 -13.53 14.88 5.52
CA GLU A 119 -12.52 15.22 6.53
C GLU A 119 -11.39 14.19 6.56
N LEU A 120 -10.14 14.64 6.76
CA LEU A 120 -8.98 13.74 6.85
C LEU A 120 -9.11 12.83 8.08
N GLY A 121 -9.01 11.52 7.88
CA GLY A 121 -9.29 10.51 8.92
C GLY A 121 -10.77 10.43 9.32
N GLY A 122 -11.66 11.08 8.57
CA GLY A 122 -13.09 11.12 8.83
C GLY A 122 -13.80 9.79 8.49
N ARG A 123 -15.08 9.71 8.84
CA ARG A 123 -15.89 8.48 8.69
C ARG A 123 -16.53 8.31 7.31
N GLY A 124 -16.35 9.25 6.40
CA GLY A 124 -17.07 9.26 5.13
C GLY A 124 -16.51 8.34 4.06
N PHE A 125 -15.32 7.76 4.22
CA PHE A 125 -14.72 6.90 3.20
C PHE A 125 -15.63 5.73 2.82
N ARG A 126 -15.81 5.51 1.51
CA ARG A 126 -16.62 4.41 0.96
C ARG A 126 -15.94 3.57 -0.11
N GLY A 127 -14.73 3.93 -0.50
CA GLY A 127 -13.93 3.14 -1.42
C GLY A 127 -13.01 3.98 -2.29
N TRP A 128 -12.01 3.29 -2.84
CA TRP A 128 -10.98 3.85 -3.71
C TRP A 128 -10.64 2.81 -4.77
N SER A 129 -10.62 3.24 -6.03
CA SER A 129 -10.11 2.42 -7.14
C SER A 129 -8.65 2.70 -7.46
N GLY A 130 -8.11 3.85 -7.01
CA GLY A 130 -6.95 4.43 -7.69
C GLY A 130 -7.23 4.55 -9.19
N GLY A 131 -6.26 4.15 -10.00
CA GLY A 131 -6.39 3.99 -11.45
C GLY A 131 -6.80 2.59 -11.91
N ALA A 132 -7.11 1.65 -10.99
CA ALA A 132 -7.33 0.24 -11.33
C ALA A 132 -8.67 -0.03 -12.04
N ARG A 133 -9.64 0.88 -11.92
CA ARG A 133 -11.00 0.72 -12.44
C ARG A 133 -11.50 2.02 -13.06
N THR A 134 -12.33 1.89 -14.09
CA THR A 134 -12.99 3.02 -14.79
C THR A 134 -14.41 3.29 -14.29
N GLU A 135 -14.94 2.42 -13.43
CA GLU A 135 -16.27 2.56 -12.85
C GLU A 135 -16.39 1.81 -11.52
N PHE A 136 -17.40 2.19 -10.73
CA PHE A 136 -17.79 1.51 -9.51
C PHE A 136 -19.28 1.65 -9.24
N PHE A 137 -19.83 0.77 -8.41
CA PHE A 137 -21.14 0.92 -7.80
C PHE A 137 -21.11 0.59 -6.31
N ILE A 138 -22.05 1.16 -5.56
CA ILE A 138 -22.31 0.84 -4.16
C ILE A 138 -23.80 0.60 -3.96
N ARG A 139 -24.13 -0.53 -3.33
CA ARG A 139 -25.45 -0.89 -2.81
C ARG A 139 -25.33 -1.35 -1.36
N ALA A 140 -26.49 -1.60 -0.74
CA ALA A 140 -26.54 -2.14 0.62
C ALA A 140 -25.85 -3.51 0.76
N ASP A 141 -26.04 -4.39 -0.22
CA ASP A 141 -25.63 -5.80 -0.20
C ASP A 141 -24.28 -6.05 -0.90
N ALA A 142 -23.94 -5.22 -1.89
CA ALA A 142 -22.76 -5.42 -2.73
C ALA A 142 -22.18 -4.09 -3.20
N ALA A 143 -20.89 -4.11 -3.53
CA ALA A 143 -20.18 -3.00 -4.16
C ALA A 143 -19.11 -3.55 -5.10
N THR A 144 -18.59 -2.71 -5.98
CA THR A 144 -17.40 -3.02 -6.77
C THR A 144 -16.21 -3.31 -5.84
N PRO A 145 -15.33 -4.30 -6.11
CA PRO A 145 -14.14 -4.52 -5.29
C PRO A 145 -13.31 -3.24 -5.16
N GLY A 146 -12.88 -2.95 -3.94
CA GLY A 146 -12.28 -1.68 -3.52
C GLY A 146 -13.26 -0.70 -2.85
N TYR A 147 -14.56 -1.00 -2.88
CA TYR A 147 -15.63 -0.20 -2.27
C TYR A 147 -16.39 -0.98 -1.21
N ILE A 148 -16.86 -0.25 -0.19
CA ILE A 148 -17.50 -0.82 0.99
C ILE A 148 -19.02 -0.88 0.75
N PRO A 149 -19.62 -2.09 0.70
CA PRO A 149 -21.07 -2.23 0.62
C PRO A 149 -21.74 -1.63 1.86
N GLY A 150 -22.95 -1.12 1.69
CA GLY A 150 -23.67 -0.44 2.76
C GLY A 150 -24.75 0.48 2.22
N PRO A 151 -25.74 0.86 3.03
CA PRO A 151 -26.88 1.65 2.57
C PRO A 151 -26.42 2.97 1.93
N VAL A 152 -27.03 3.31 0.80
CA VAL A 152 -26.87 4.62 0.16
C VAL A 152 -27.82 5.60 0.86
N ARG A 153 -27.26 6.40 1.77
CA ARG A 153 -28.02 7.35 2.58
C ARG A 153 -28.19 8.67 1.84
N ALA A 154 -29.30 9.35 2.10
CA ALA A 154 -29.55 10.66 1.53
C ALA A 154 -28.59 11.70 2.14
N GLY A 155 -28.14 12.64 1.31
CA GLY A 155 -27.19 13.69 1.69
C GLY A 155 -26.18 13.96 0.57
N THR A 156 -25.19 14.79 0.87
CA THR A 156 -24.15 15.17 -0.10
C THR A 156 -23.01 14.16 -0.07
N TRP A 157 -22.95 13.31 -1.09
CA TRP A 157 -21.82 12.41 -1.34
C TRP A 157 -20.75 13.15 -2.14
N HIS A 158 -19.51 12.67 -2.12
CA HIS A 158 -18.38 13.30 -2.80
C HIS A 158 -17.64 12.26 -3.64
N ILE A 159 -17.76 12.36 -4.96
CA ILE A 159 -16.88 11.60 -5.85
C ILE A 159 -15.51 12.25 -5.77
N ALA A 160 -14.51 11.48 -5.35
CA ALA A 160 -13.14 11.93 -5.23
C ALA A 160 -12.39 11.63 -6.52
N LEU A 161 -11.84 12.67 -7.13
CA LEU A 161 -10.94 12.58 -8.28
C LEU A 161 -9.51 12.84 -7.78
N GLY A 162 -8.60 11.89 -7.98
CA GLY A 162 -7.20 12.03 -7.59
C GLY A 162 -6.31 12.20 -8.82
N PRO A 163 -6.05 13.42 -9.33
CA PRO A 163 -5.13 13.61 -10.45
C PRO A 163 -3.72 13.14 -10.06
N TYR A 164 -3.34 11.94 -10.51
CA TYR A 164 -2.07 11.30 -10.17
C TYR A 164 -0.91 11.99 -10.89
N THR A 165 -1.11 12.23 -12.18
CA THR A 165 -0.24 13.03 -13.04
C THR A 165 -1.11 13.87 -13.96
N VAL A 166 -0.70 15.12 -14.20
CA VAL A 166 -1.39 16.04 -15.11
C VAL A 166 -0.40 16.50 -16.18
N ALA A 167 -0.71 16.20 -17.44
CA ALA A 167 0.05 16.63 -18.59
C ALA A 167 0.04 18.17 -18.70
N PRO A 168 1.03 18.80 -19.34
CA PRO A 168 1.10 20.26 -19.48
C PRO A 168 -0.14 20.91 -20.11
N GLN A 169 -0.86 20.18 -20.97
CA GLN A 169 -2.09 20.62 -21.61
C GLN A 169 -3.32 20.56 -20.69
N GLY A 170 -3.17 20.00 -19.48
CA GLY A 170 -4.25 19.72 -18.54
C GLY A 170 -4.84 18.32 -18.71
N LEU A 171 -5.76 17.98 -17.81
CA LEU A 171 -6.45 16.70 -17.73
C LEU A 171 -7.96 16.91 -17.93
N PRO A 172 -8.46 16.83 -19.17
CA PRO A 172 -9.89 16.78 -19.45
C PRO A 172 -10.48 15.48 -18.89
N TYR A 173 -11.61 15.59 -18.21
CA TYR A 173 -12.32 14.44 -17.64
C TYR A 173 -13.83 14.51 -17.88
N ARG A 174 -14.46 13.35 -17.81
CA ARG A 174 -15.91 13.13 -17.83
C ARG A 174 -16.26 12.13 -16.73
N VAL A 175 -17.20 12.48 -15.86
CA VAL A 175 -17.76 11.60 -14.83
C VAL A 175 -19.25 11.44 -15.08
N THR A 176 -19.72 10.19 -15.15
CA THR A 176 -21.14 9.83 -15.29
C THR A 176 -21.61 9.25 -13.97
N ILE A 177 -22.62 9.86 -13.36
CA ILE A 177 -23.21 9.46 -12.08
C ILE A 177 -24.63 9.01 -12.33
N THR A 178 -24.94 7.77 -11.94
CA THR A 178 -26.25 7.16 -12.05
C THR A 178 -26.76 6.80 -10.66
N LEU A 179 -27.92 7.32 -10.29
CA LEU A 179 -28.63 6.99 -9.07
C LEU A 179 -29.85 6.13 -9.40
N LYS A 180 -29.97 4.96 -8.79
CA LYS A 180 -31.13 4.08 -8.96
C LYS A 180 -31.96 4.09 -7.68
N SER A 181 -33.24 4.42 -7.81
CA SER A 181 -34.19 4.41 -6.70
C SER A 181 -34.81 3.03 -6.53
N GLY A 182 -35.19 2.69 -5.30
CA GLY A 182 -35.94 1.48 -5.00
C GLY A 182 -35.92 1.11 -3.53
N GLU A 183 -36.39 -0.10 -3.24
CA GLU A 183 -36.39 -0.63 -1.88
C GLU A 183 -34.97 -0.68 -1.29
N ARG A 184 -34.88 -0.39 0.01
CA ARG A 184 -33.63 -0.42 0.74
C ARG A 184 -33.23 -1.88 0.98
N GLY A 185 -32.07 -2.28 0.45
CA GLY A 185 -31.50 -3.59 0.73
C GLY A 185 -30.94 -3.72 2.16
N SER A 186 -30.61 -4.96 2.55
CA SER A 186 -29.90 -5.28 3.78
C SER A 186 -28.39 -5.36 3.56
N THR A 187 -27.61 -4.91 4.53
CA THR A 187 -26.15 -5.07 4.53
C THR A 187 -25.78 -6.23 5.44
N PRO A 188 -25.22 -7.33 4.91
CA PRO A 188 -24.72 -8.42 5.73
C PRO A 188 -23.64 -7.94 6.71
N ALA A 189 -23.59 -8.52 7.90
CA ALA A 189 -22.48 -8.30 8.81
C ALA A 189 -21.22 -8.97 8.21
N PRO A 190 -20.09 -8.27 8.10
CA PRO A 190 -18.87 -8.85 7.57
C PRO A 190 -18.30 -9.89 8.53
N VAL A 191 -17.75 -10.97 7.97
CA VAL A 191 -16.94 -11.95 8.70
C VAL A 191 -15.48 -11.69 8.35
N TYR A 192 -14.62 -11.69 9.36
CA TYR A 192 -13.19 -11.40 9.20
C TYR A 192 -12.34 -12.60 9.57
N PRO A 193 -11.10 -12.69 9.05
CA PRO A 193 -10.15 -13.71 9.47
C PRO A 193 -9.93 -13.71 10.99
N PRO A 194 -9.74 -14.90 11.60
CA PRO A 194 -9.37 -15.00 13.01
C PRO A 194 -7.94 -14.47 13.23
N THR A 195 -7.64 -14.00 14.44
CA THR A 195 -6.30 -13.50 14.82
C THR A 195 -5.29 -14.60 15.13
N ARG A 196 -5.68 -15.87 15.02
CA ARG A 196 -4.86 -17.05 15.32
C ARG A 196 -5.23 -18.22 14.40
N ALA A 197 -4.21 -18.99 14.01
CA ALA A 197 -4.36 -20.31 13.40
C ALA A 197 -3.73 -21.39 14.30
N LYS A 198 -3.83 -22.68 13.94
CA LYS A 198 -3.43 -23.80 14.82
C LYS A 198 -1.98 -23.72 15.32
N GLY A 199 -1.07 -23.25 14.45
CA GLY A 199 0.34 -23.07 14.77
C GLY A 199 1.08 -24.35 15.18
N ARG A 200 2.31 -24.15 15.64
CA ARG A 200 3.23 -25.19 16.12
C ARG A 200 3.99 -24.74 17.39
N GLY A 201 3.45 -23.78 18.13
CA GLY A 201 4.12 -23.16 19.27
C GLY A 201 5.31 -22.32 18.84
N ARG A 202 6.36 -22.23 19.67
CA ARG A 202 7.52 -21.41 19.37
C ARG A 202 8.31 -21.98 18.18
N ALA A 203 8.24 -21.31 17.04
CA ALA A 203 8.85 -21.78 15.80
C ALA A 203 9.15 -20.62 14.83
N TRP A 204 9.93 -20.93 13.79
CA TRP A 204 10.08 -20.07 12.62
C TRP A 204 8.86 -20.22 11.72
N TYR A 205 8.08 -19.16 11.54
CA TYR A 205 6.93 -19.08 10.65
C TYR A 205 7.25 -18.25 9.41
N ARG A 206 6.83 -18.71 8.23
CA ARG A 206 7.09 -18.04 6.95
C ARG A 206 5.88 -17.22 6.54
N GLY A 207 6.08 -16.00 6.06
CA GLY A 207 4.97 -15.19 5.57
C GLY A 207 5.35 -14.20 4.50
N ASP A 208 4.30 -13.62 3.92
CA ASP A 208 4.35 -12.59 2.90
C ASP A 208 3.36 -11.49 3.28
N CYS A 209 3.90 -10.32 3.63
CA CYS A 209 3.12 -9.25 4.24
C CYS A 209 2.65 -8.17 3.25
N HIS A 210 3.01 -8.32 1.98
CA HIS A 210 2.76 -7.33 0.94
C HIS A 210 2.34 -8.05 -0.34
N LEU A 211 1.04 -8.00 -0.66
CA LEU A 211 0.43 -8.62 -1.84
C LEU A 211 -0.90 -7.98 -2.17
N HIS A 212 -1.29 -8.00 -3.44
CA HIS A 212 -2.47 -7.29 -3.92
C HIS A 212 -3.49 -8.20 -4.56
N SER A 213 -4.75 -7.99 -4.19
CA SER A 213 -5.89 -8.67 -4.81
C SER A 213 -6.57 -7.75 -5.82
N TRP A 214 -7.60 -8.27 -6.48
CA TRP A 214 -8.48 -7.46 -7.31
C TRP A 214 -9.27 -6.36 -6.55
N TYR A 215 -9.14 -6.24 -5.23
CA TYR A 215 -9.75 -5.15 -4.47
C TYR A 215 -8.99 -3.82 -4.65
N SER A 216 -7.72 -3.87 -5.03
CA SER A 216 -6.96 -2.73 -5.56
C SER A 216 -6.66 -2.93 -7.05
N ASP A 217 -5.40 -3.01 -7.42
CA ASP A 217 -4.88 -3.10 -8.78
C ASP A 217 -4.35 -4.50 -9.14
N GLY A 218 -4.28 -5.41 -8.16
CA GLY A 218 -4.04 -6.82 -8.35
C GLY A 218 -5.05 -7.49 -9.30
N LYS A 219 -4.71 -8.67 -9.78
CA LYS A 219 -5.50 -9.45 -10.75
C LYS A 219 -5.95 -10.81 -10.23
N ARG A 220 -5.50 -11.19 -9.04
CA ARG A 220 -5.88 -12.43 -8.38
C ARG A 220 -7.01 -12.21 -7.39
N THR A 221 -7.87 -13.19 -7.27
CA THR A 221 -8.88 -13.26 -6.22
C THR A 221 -8.23 -13.64 -4.88
N PRO A 222 -8.83 -13.27 -3.73
CA PRO A 222 -8.37 -13.75 -2.42
C PRO A 222 -8.20 -15.28 -2.34
N ALA A 223 -9.08 -16.05 -2.99
CA ALA A 223 -8.99 -17.51 -3.03
C ALA A 223 -7.74 -18.01 -3.77
N GLU A 224 -7.41 -17.41 -4.92
CA GLU A 224 -6.18 -17.74 -5.65
C GLU A 224 -4.94 -17.36 -4.85
N ILE A 225 -4.95 -16.21 -4.17
CA ILE A 225 -3.84 -15.79 -3.31
C ILE A 225 -3.66 -16.77 -2.15
N ALA A 226 -4.74 -17.14 -1.47
CA ALA A 226 -4.69 -18.12 -0.36
C ALA A 226 -4.14 -19.49 -0.83
N ALA A 227 -4.48 -19.93 -2.03
CA ALA A 227 -3.96 -21.15 -2.61
C ALA A 227 -2.46 -21.04 -2.95
N LEU A 228 -2.04 -19.92 -3.55
CA LEU A 228 -0.64 -19.67 -3.89
C LEU A 228 0.23 -19.48 -2.64
N ALA A 229 -0.29 -18.85 -1.58
CA ALA A 229 0.40 -18.73 -0.30
C ALA A 229 0.71 -20.11 0.30
N ARG A 230 -0.26 -21.02 0.32
CA ARG A 230 -0.06 -22.41 0.73
C ARG A 230 0.94 -23.14 -0.16
N ALA A 231 0.84 -22.97 -1.47
CA ALA A 231 1.77 -23.59 -2.42
C ALA A 231 3.21 -23.08 -2.24
N ALA A 232 3.39 -21.83 -1.81
CA ALA A 232 4.69 -21.25 -1.47
C ALA A 232 5.21 -21.68 -0.08
N GLY A 233 4.42 -22.41 0.71
CA GLY A 233 4.76 -22.84 2.05
C GLY A 233 4.70 -21.71 3.09
N LEU A 234 3.81 -20.74 2.91
CA LEU A 234 3.57 -19.66 3.86
C LEU A 234 2.64 -20.14 4.98
N ASP A 235 2.99 -19.78 6.21
CA ASP A 235 2.16 -19.94 7.41
C ASP A 235 1.24 -18.73 7.64
N PHE A 236 1.64 -17.55 7.15
CA PHE A 236 0.84 -16.34 7.28
C PHE A 236 0.96 -15.39 6.09
N ILE A 237 -0.08 -14.58 5.87
CA ILE A 237 -0.06 -13.45 4.94
C ILE A 237 -0.68 -12.21 5.60
N ASN A 238 -0.41 -11.03 5.03
CA ASN A 238 -1.14 -9.80 5.37
C ASN A 238 -1.85 -9.28 4.11
N THR A 239 -3.12 -8.89 4.23
CA THR A 239 -3.81 -8.16 3.15
C THR A 239 -3.17 -6.78 3.02
N SER A 240 -2.99 -6.28 1.80
CA SER A 240 -2.40 -4.95 1.62
C SER A 240 -2.95 -4.20 0.40
N ASP A 241 -4.20 -4.44 0.03
CA ASP A 241 -4.83 -3.70 -1.08
C ASP A 241 -4.75 -2.18 -0.84
N HIS A 242 -4.40 -1.44 -1.89
CA HIS A 242 -4.16 0.00 -1.82
C HIS A 242 -5.35 0.80 -1.28
N ASN A 243 -5.13 1.50 -0.16
CA ASN A 243 -6.02 2.52 0.38
C ASN A 243 -7.48 2.05 0.60
N THR A 244 -7.70 0.77 0.88
CA THR A 244 -9.05 0.23 1.09
C THR A 244 -9.10 -1.04 1.95
N HIS A 245 -9.85 -0.98 3.05
CA HIS A 245 -10.18 -2.15 3.87
C HIS A 245 -11.35 -2.97 3.30
N ALA A 246 -11.87 -2.62 2.12
CA ALA A 246 -12.98 -3.35 1.50
C ALA A 246 -12.63 -4.83 1.23
N SER A 247 -11.35 -5.17 1.17
CA SER A 247 -10.89 -6.55 0.99
C SER A 247 -10.89 -7.39 2.26
N HIS A 248 -10.87 -6.79 3.46
CA HIS A 248 -10.77 -7.54 4.72
C HIS A 248 -11.84 -8.64 4.87
N PRO A 249 -13.14 -8.43 4.56
CA PRO A 249 -14.14 -9.49 4.65
C PRO A 249 -14.08 -10.50 3.49
N ALA A 250 -13.35 -10.20 2.41
CA ALA A 250 -13.28 -11.07 1.22
C ALA A 250 -12.49 -12.36 1.45
N TRP A 251 -11.88 -12.50 2.64
CA TRP A 251 -11.12 -13.67 3.07
C TRP A 251 -11.95 -14.65 3.91
N GLU A 252 -13.25 -14.42 4.04
CA GLU A 252 -14.17 -15.33 4.72
C GLU A 252 -14.00 -16.78 4.22
N GLY A 253 -13.66 -17.68 5.15
CA GLY A 253 -13.49 -19.11 4.88
C GLY A 253 -12.15 -19.52 4.24
N LEU A 254 -11.21 -18.59 4.00
CA LEU A 254 -9.96 -18.89 3.29
C LEU A 254 -8.75 -19.22 4.19
N TRP A 255 -8.83 -18.95 5.50
CA TRP A 255 -7.75 -19.18 6.46
C TRP A 255 -7.51 -20.67 6.78
N GLY A 256 -8.56 -21.49 6.82
CA GLY A 256 -8.43 -22.91 7.22
C GLY A 256 -7.78 -23.08 8.60
N ASP A 257 -7.22 -24.25 8.90
CA ASP A 257 -6.48 -24.46 10.15
C ASP A 257 -5.00 -24.04 10.04
N ASP A 258 -4.53 -23.79 8.82
CA ASP A 258 -3.13 -23.80 8.42
C ASP A 258 -2.55 -22.44 8.00
N LEU A 259 -3.40 -21.47 7.64
CA LEU A 259 -2.95 -20.16 7.16
C LEU A 259 -3.52 -19.02 8.03
N LEU A 260 -2.64 -18.25 8.65
CA LEU A 260 -3.01 -17.01 9.34
C LEU A 260 -3.13 -15.86 8.34
N ILE A 261 -4.29 -15.24 8.23
CA ILE A 261 -4.52 -14.09 7.36
C ILE A 261 -4.67 -12.85 8.24
N LEU A 262 -3.66 -11.98 8.22
CA LEU A 262 -3.69 -10.69 8.90
C LEU A 262 -4.39 -9.66 8.03
N THR A 263 -5.20 -8.79 8.63
CA THR A 263 -5.81 -7.66 7.93
C THR A 263 -4.89 -6.46 7.91
N GLY A 264 -4.84 -5.77 6.78
CA GLY A 264 -3.95 -4.64 6.52
C GLY A 264 -4.28 -3.93 5.21
N GLU A 265 -3.61 -2.81 5.02
CA GLU A 265 -3.68 -1.98 3.81
C GLU A 265 -2.26 -1.53 3.44
N GLU A 266 -1.97 -1.37 2.16
CA GLU A 266 -0.87 -0.49 1.72
C GLU A 266 -1.42 0.93 1.54
N ILE A 267 -0.98 1.84 2.40
CA ILE A 267 -1.32 3.25 2.34
C ILE A 267 -0.41 3.89 1.30
N THR A 268 -0.97 4.22 0.15
CA THR A 268 -0.28 4.78 -1.01
C THR A 268 -0.46 6.29 -1.07
N THR A 269 0.57 7.01 -0.62
CA THR A 269 0.61 8.47 -0.66
C THR A 269 1.32 8.97 -1.93
N ARG A 270 1.43 10.30 -2.09
CA ARG A 270 2.26 10.90 -3.16
C ARG A 270 3.78 10.84 -2.90
N ASN A 271 4.18 10.40 -1.70
CA ASN A 271 5.53 10.55 -1.17
C ASN A 271 6.05 9.27 -0.48
N GLY A 272 5.53 8.11 -0.86
CA GLY A 272 5.87 6.85 -0.22
C GLY A 272 4.67 5.97 0.05
N HIS A 273 4.91 4.67 0.09
CA HIS A 273 3.93 3.68 0.53
C HIS A 273 4.29 3.12 1.91
N VAL A 274 3.27 2.75 2.69
CA VAL A 274 3.44 2.16 4.03
C VAL A 274 2.39 1.11 4.27
N LEU A 275 2.79 -0.07 4.74
CA LEU A 275 1.87 -1.11 5.18
C LEU A 275 1.38 -0.77 6.59
N ALA A 276 0.06 -0.80 6.76
CA ALA A 276 -0.58 -0.95 8.05
C ALA A 276 -0.76 -2.44 8.34
N LEU A 277 0.31 -3.08 8.80
CA LEU A 277 0.42 -4.54 8.87
C LEU A 277 -0.30 -5.08 10.11
N GLY A 278 -1.30 -5.93 9.89
CA GLY A 278 -2.06 -6.57 10.96
C GLY A 278 -2.82 -5.56 11.81
N VAL A 279 -3.64 -4.69 11.21
CA VAL A 279 -4.60 -3.80 11.89
C VAL A 279 -5.91 -4.52 12.19
N ASP A 280 -6.75 -3.93 13.05
CA ASP A 280 -8.11 -4.41 13.27
C ASP A 280 -8.94 -4.33 11.98
N PRO A 281 -9.81 -5.32 11.69
CA PRO A 281 -10.62 -5.31 10.49
C PRO A 281 -11.53 -4.06 10.41
N GLY A 282 -11.70 -3.50 9.20
CA GLY A 282 -12.48 -2.27 9.00
C GLY A 282 -11.75 -0.97 9.35
N THR A 283 -10.48 -1.03 9.77
CA THR A 283 -9.66 0.16 10.01
C THR A 283 -9.42 0.90 8.70
N PHE A 284 -9.73 2.19 8.67
CA PHE A 284 -9.40 3.08 7.57
C PHE A 284 -8.24 3.99 7.98
N VAL A 285 -7.15 3.98 7.21
CA VAL A 285 -6.04 4.92 7.38
C VAL A 285 -6.01 5.85 6.17
N ASP A 286 -6.17 7.14 6.42
CA ASP A 286 -6.19 8.12 5.33
C ASP A 286 -4.81 8.23 4.68
N TRP A 287 -4.75 8.38 3.37
CA TRP A 287 -3.51 8.54 2.60
C TRP A 287 -3.36 9.94 1.99
N ARG A 288 -4.39 10.80 2.17
CA ARG A 288 -4.57 12.07 1.44
C ARG A 288 -3.70 13.21 2.00
N TYR A 289 -2.41 12.94 2.16
CA TYR A 289 -1.40 13.88 2.64
C TYR A 289 -0.05 13.68 1.92
N ARG A 290 0.80 14.70 2.00
CA ARG A 290 2.18 14.70 1.53
C ARG A 290 3.16 14.72 2.71
N ALA A 291 4.42 14.38 2.45
CA ALA A 291 5.49 14.47 3.44
C ALA A 291 5.62 15.87 4.06
N ARG A 292 5.48 16.91 3.23
CA ARG A 292 5.52 18.31 3.67
C ARG A 292 4.39 18.71 4.63
N ASP A 293 3.28 17.96 4.66
CA ASP A 293 2.11 18.31 5.47
C ASP A 293 2.28 17.87 6.93
N ASN A 294 3.35 17.12 7.25
CA ASN A 294 3.70 16.63 8.58
C ASN A 294 2.54 15.88 9.27
N ARG A 295 1.81 15.06 8.51
CA ARG A 295 0.67 14.25 8.99
C ARG A 295 1.00 12.79 9.26
N PHE A 296 2.10 12.28 8.71
CA PHE A 296 2.43 10.85 8.79
C PHE A 296 2.48 10.33 10.23
N GLY A 297 3.14 11.05 11.15
CA GLY A 297 3.18 10.61 12.56
C GLY A 297 1.80 10.49 13.22
N HIS A 298 0.79 11.25 12.79
CA HIS A 298 -0.59 11.06 13.25
C HIS A 298 -1.16 9.73 12.75
N PHE A 299 -1.08 9.45 11.46
CA PHE A 299 -1.61 8.21 10.88
C PHE A 299 -0.81 6.97 11.29
N ALA A 300 0.49 7.09 11.52
CA ALA A 300 1.32 6.06 12.13
C ALA A 300 0.84 5.69 13.54
N ARG A 301 0.31 6.65 14.31
CA ARG A 301 -0.33 6.36 15.61
C ARG A 301 -1.70 5.72 15.45
N GLU A 302 -2.48 6.08 14.44
CA GLU A 302 -3.76 5.41 14.15
C GLU A 302 -3.55 3.94 13.78
N ILE A 303 -2.55 3.62 12.95
CA ILE A 303 -2.15 2.24 12.64
C ILE A 303 -1.89 1.45 13.92
N ARG A 304 -1.07 2.00 14.83
CA ARG A 304 -0.75 1.33 16.11
C ARG A 304 -1.94 1.24 17.06
N ARG A 305 -2.85 2.22 17.07
CA ARG A 305 -4.10 2.19 17.85
C ARG A 305 -5.03 1.08 17.38
N ALA A 306 -5.02 0.79 16.08
CA ALA A 306 -5.69 -0.37 15.50
C ALA A 306 -4.89 -1.68 15.67
N GLY A 307 -3.83 -1.70 16.48
CA GLY A 307 -2.99 -2.87 16.75
C GLY A 307 -2.05 -3.28 15.61
N GLY A 308 -1.86 -2.43 14.60
CA GLY A 308 -0.97 -2.69 13.47
C GLY A 308 0.48 -2.26 13.70
N LEU A 309 1.34 -2.67 12.77
CA LEU A 309 2.72 -2.18 12.64
C LEU A 309 2.80 -1.19 11.48
N VAL A 310 3.67 -0.19 11.62
CA VAL A 310 3.99 0.77 10.56
C VAL A 310 5.22 0.28 9.80
N VAL A 311 5.05 -0.11 8.53
CA VAL A 311 6.15 -0.65 7.72
C VAL A 311 6.28 0.14 6.42
N PRO A 312 7.26 1.04 6.27
CA PRO A 312 7.57 1.64 4.98
C PRO A 312 7.83 0.54 3.94
N ALA A 313 7.06 0.56 2.87
CA ALA A 313 7.14 -0.40 1.77
C ALA A 313 8.18 0.08 0.75
N HIS A 314 8.92 -0.87 0.18
CA HIS A 314 9.88 -0.70 -0.92
C HIS A 314 10.48 0.72 -1.04
N PRO A 315 11.24 1.22 -0.03
CA PRO A 315 11.51 2.65 0.15
C PRO A 315 12.15 3.34 -1.06
N HIS A 316 12.90 2.59 -1.86
CA HIS A 316 13.59 3.10 -3.05
C HIS A 316 12.94 2.74 -4.37
N ALA A 317 11.75 2.13 -4.37
CA ALA A 317 11.00 1.82 -5.58
C ALA A 317 10.89 3.05 -6.49
N THR A 318 11.11 2.81 -7.77
CA THR A 318 11.25 3.88 -8.78
C THR A 318 9.92 4.25 -9.44
N CYS A 319 8.82 3.56 -9.10
CA CYS A 319 7.49 3.95 -9.56
C CYS A 319 7.08 5.32 -9.01
N VAL A 320 6.29 6.05 -9.80
CA VAL A 320 5.86 7.41 -9.46
C VAL A 320 5.10 7.36 -8.14
N GLY A 321 5.54 8.11 -7.12
CA GLY A 321 4.88 8.19 -5.81
C GLY A 321 5.30 7.13 -4.79
N CYS A 322 5.97 6.06 -5.22
CA CYS A 322 6.36 4.93 -4.37
C CYS A 322 7.54 5.25 -3.45
N ASN A 323 8.50 6.04 -3.93
CA ASN A 323 9.72 6.33 -3.19
C ASN A 323 9.42 7.04 -1.85
N TRP A 324 9.92 6.46 -0.76
CA TRP A 324 9.62 6.86 0.62
C TRP A 324 10.30 8.18 1.01
N LYS A 325 9.50 9.16 1.47
CA LYS A 325 9.99 10.51 1.84
C LYS A 325 9.64 10.95 3.25
N PHE A 326 9.17 10.05 4.12
CA PHE A 326 8.78 10.39 5.50
C PHE A 326 9.86 10.05 6.55
N GLY A 327 10.94 9.37 6.15
CA GLY A 327 11.96 8.84 7.06
C GLY A 327 11.47 7.65 7.89
N PHE A 328 12.37 7.02 8.65
CA PHE A 328 12.06 5.79 9.42
C PHE A 328 11.74 6.02 10.90
N GLY A 329 11.63 7.26 11.36
CA GLY A 329 11.40 7.56 12.79
C GLY A 329 10.08 6.99 13.35
N GLU A 330 9.09 6.78 12.48
CA GLU A 330 7.81 6.17 12.80
C GLU A 330 7.71 4.70 12.35
N ALA A 331 8.79 4.08 11.86
CA ALA A 331 8.77 2.69 11.39
C ALA A 331 8.86 1.70 12.57
N ASP A 332 8.11 0.60 12.49
CA ASP A 332 8.21 -0.55 13.39
C ASP A 332 9.00 -1.70 12.77
N ALA A 333 9.02 -1.77 11.44
CA ALA A 333 9.93 -2.54 10.58
C ALA A 333 10.03 -1.80 9.23
N VAL A 334 10.92 -2.22 8.33
CA VAL A 334 11.05 -1.68 6.98
C VAL A 334 11.20 -2.79 5.96
N GLU A 335 10.49 -2.68 4.83
CA GLU A 335 10.63 -3.60 3.71
C GLU A 335 11.91 -3.28 2.93
N VAL A 336 12.90 -4.15 3.03
CA VAL A 336 14.23 -3.96 2.42
C VAL A 336 14.36 -4.73 1.10
N TRP A 337 13.55 -5.77 0.93
CA TRP A 337 13.50 -6.57 -0.29
C TRP A 337 12.05 -6.74 -0.73
N ASN A 338 11.74 -6.21 -1.90
CA ASN A 338 10.42 -6.26 -2.51
C ASN A 338 10.46 -7.01 -3.85
N GLY A 339 9.67 -8.08 -3.98
CA GLY A 339 9.56 -8.82 -5.23
C GLY A 339 10.90 -9.41 -5.73
N PRO A 340 11.15 -9.44 -7.06
CA PRO A 340 12.46 -9.79 -7.60
C PRO A 340 13.55 -8.83 -7.10
N TYR A 341 14.67 -9.35 -6.60
CA TYR A 341 15.73 -8.49 -6.06
C TYR A 341 16.38 -7.60 -7.13
N THR A 342 16.19 -6.29 -7.03
CA THR A 342 16.64 -5.29 -7.99
C THR A 342 17.57 -4.24 -7.35
N PRO A 343 18.22 -3.36 -8.15
CA PRO A 343 19.17 -2.38 -7.59
C PRO A 343 18.58 -1.42 -6.55
N ASP A 344 17.29 -1.13 -6.59
CA ASP A 344 16.58 -0.35 -5.56
C ASP A 344 16.44 -1.10 -4.23
N ASP A 345 16.30 -2.43 -4.24
CA ASP A 345 16.42 -3.23 -3.01
C ASP A 345 17.83 -3.17 -2.44
N GLU A 346 18.86 -3.20 -3.30
CA GLU A 346 20.25 -3.04 -2.83
C GLU A 346 20.46 -1.68 -2.17
N VAL A 347 19.88 -0.59 -2.70
CA VAL A 347 19.92 0.72 -2.04
C VAL A 347 19.16 0.69 -0.71
N SER A 348 18.01 0.04 -0.66
CA SER A 348 17.21 -0.12 0.57
C SER A 348 17.98 -0.90 1.65
N LEU A 349 18.69 -1.96 1.27
CA LEU A 349 19.53 -2.76 2.17
C LEU A 349 20.68 -1.93 2.74
N GLN A 350 21.37 -1.15 1.89
CA GLN A 350 22.47 -0.30 2.33
C GLN A 350 22.00 0.88 3.20
N GLU A 351 20.84 1.50 2.90
CA GLU A 351 20.26 2.53 3.78
C GLU A 351 19.91 1.93 5.15
N TRP A 352 19.22 0.79 5.17
CA TRP A 352 18.86 0.10 6.40
C TRP A 352 20.10 -0.29 7.23
N ASP A 353 21.12 -0.88 6.62
CA ASP A 353 22.38 -1.26 7.28
C ASP A 353 23.06 -0.07 7.97
N ASN A 354 23.08 1.10 7.31
CA ASN A 354 23.59 2.33 7.90
C ASN A 354 22.81 2.77 9.16
N THR A 355 21.50 2.50 9.22
CA THR A 355 20.71 2.78 10.43
C THR A 355 21.11 1.87 11.60
N LEU A 356 21.53 0.63 11.34
CA LEU A 356 22.01 -0.30 12.37
C LEU A 356 23.28 0.21 13.04
N ALA A 357 24.22 0.76 12.26
CA ALA A 357 25.46 1.33 12.79
C ALA A 357 25.19 2.53 13.72
N VAL A 358 24.19 3.35 13.40
CA VAL A 358 23.76 4.46 14.27
C VAL A 358 23.11 3.94 15.56
N ALA A 359 22.20 2.97 15.45
CA ALA A 359 21.53 2.40 16.61
C ALA A 359 22.50 1.66 17.54
N GLY A 360 23.41 0.86 16.98
CA GLY A 360 24.42 0.12 17.72
C GLY A 360 25.35 1.01 18.54
N ARG A 361 25.80 2.14 17.99
CA ARG A 361 26.67 3.10 18.71
C ARG A 361 25.94 3.91 19.79
N SER A 362 24.65 4.20 19.58
CA SER A 362 23.86 5.02 20.51
C SER A 362 23.15 4.21 21.59
N GLY A 363 23.11 2.88 21.48
CA GLY A 363 22.22 2.02 22.27
C GLY A 363 20.74 2.32 22.00
N GLY A 364 20.43 2.99 20.89
CA GLY A 364 19.09 3.45 20.55
C GLY A 364 18.22 2.36 19.93
N ARG A 365 16.95 2.70 19.69
CA ARG A 365 16.03 1.85 18.93
C ARG A 365 16.58 1.66 17.51
N TRP A 366 16.54 0.41 17.02
CA TRP A 366 16.80 0.07 15.63
C TRP A 366 15.50 -0.38 14.95
N VAL A 367 15.49 -0.40 13.61
CA VAL A 367 14.32 -0.79 12.81
C VAL A 367 14.60 -2.14 12.17
N PRO A 368 13.84 -3.19 12.48
CA PRO A 368 13.95 -4.48 11.81
C PRO A 368 13.66 -4.42 10.31
N ALA A 369 14.40 -5.21 9.54
CA ALA A 369 14.13 -5.42 8.12
C ALA A 369 13.20 -6.62 7.90
N MET A 370 12.45 -6.54 6.80
CA MET A 370 11.64 -7.62 6.26
C MET A 370 11.65 -7.59 4.73
N GLY A 371 11.03 -8.58 4.09
CA GLY A 371 10.88 -8.62 2.64
C GLY A 371 9.66 -9.43 2.21
N ASN A 372 8.99 -8.96 1.16
CA ASN A 372 7.68 -9.47 0.73
C ASN A 372 7.53 -9.40 -0.80
N SER A 373 6.53 -10.07 -1.35
CA SER A 373 6.43 -10.26 -2.79
C SER A 373 5.95 -9.04 -3.57
N ASP A 374 5.07 -8.24 -2.97
CA ASP A 374 4.27 -7.22 -3.67
C ASP A 374 3.63 -7.76 -4.95
N ALA A 375 3.12 -9.00 -4.86
CA ALA A 375 2.61 -9.70 -6.03
C ALA A 375 1.23 -9.16 -6.43
N HIS A 376 1.11 -8.76 -7.70
CA HIS A 376 -0.13 -8.20 -8.25
C HIS A 376 -0.83 -9.17 -9.21
N ARG A 377 -0.07 -9.88 -10.03
CA ARG A 377 -0.59 -10.72 -11.12
C ARG A 377 0.38 -11.83 -11.50
N ASP A 378 -0.01 -12.69 -12.44
CA ASP A 378 0.97 -13.55 -13.12
C ASP A 378 1.91 -12.68 -13.97
N PRO A 379 3.24 -12.92 -13.96
CA PRO A 379 3.99 -14.01 -13.30
C PRO A 379 4.58 -13.67 -11.92
N ASP A 380 4.13 -12.61 -11.24
CA ASP A 380 4.61 -12.23 -9.90
C ASP A 380 4.39 -13.39 -8.91
N ARG A 381 5.43 -13.72 -8.13
CA ARG A 381 5.45 -14.88 -7.25
C ARG A 381 5.03 -14.49 -5.83
N ILE A 382 3.90 -15.02 -5.36
CA ILE A 382 3.53 -14.94 -3.93
C ILE A 382 4.63 -15.61 -3.09
N GLY A 383 5.06 -14.93 -2.02
CA GLY A 383 6.16 -15.35 -1.16
C GLY A 383 7.54 -15.30 -1.82
N GLY A 384 7.76 -14.41 -2.79
CA GLY A 384 9.08 -14.14 -3.37
C GLY A 384 9.50 -12.68 -3.18
N PRO A 385 10.21 -12.31 -2.10
CA PRO A 385 10.71 -13.17 -0.99
C PRO A 385 9.67 -13.44 0.12
N GLN A 386 10.10 -14.23 1.11
CA GLN A 386 9.38 -14.56 2.34
C GLN A 386 10.08 -13.91 3.54
N THR A 387 9.30 -13.34 4.45
CA THR A 387 9.78 -12.99 5.79
C THR A 387 9.57 -14.17 6.73
N VAL A 388 10.65 -14.68 7.33
CA VAL A 388 10.63 -15.82 8.24
C VAL A 388 10.83 -15.32 9.67
N VAL A 389 9.83 -15.51 10.53
CA VAL A 389 9.74 -14.90 11.86
C VAL A 389 9.75 -15.97 12.95
N LEU A 390 10.63 -15.84 13.93
CA LEU A 390 10.58 -16.64 15.15
C LEU A 390 9.52 -16.05 16.07
N ALA A 391 8.41 -16.78 16.26
CA ALA A 391 7.28 -16.36 17.06
C ALA A 391 6.86 -17.48 18.02
N ASP A 392 6.26 -17.12 19.16
CA ASP A 392 5.83 -18.08 20.18
C ASP A 392 4.61 -18.91 19.78
N ASP A 393 3.83 -18.45 18.79
CA ASP A 393 2.76 -19.20 18.14
C ASP A 393 2.32 -18.54 16.82
N LEU A 394 1.46 -19.21 16.04
CA LEU A 394 0.87 -18.66 14.81
C LEU A 394 -0.34 -17.76 15.13
N SER A 395 -0.06 -16.58 15.69
CA SER A 395 -1.06 -15.55 16.00
C SER A 395 -0.57 -14.17 15.59
N ARG A 396 -1.50 -13.25 15.33
CA ARG A 396 -1.21 -11.85 15.00
C ARG A 396 -0.22 -11.23 15.99
N GLU A 397 -0.49 -11.36 17.28
CA GLU A 397 0.31 -10.75 18.33
C GLU A 397 1.73 -11.33 18.38
N ALA A 398 1.87 -12.65 18.25
CA ALA A 398 3.16 -13.33 18.30
C ALA A 398 4.02 -13.04 17.06
N ILE A 399 3.41 -13.05 15.85
CA ILE A 399 4.11 -12.69 14.61
C ILE A 399 4.57 -11.22 14.66
N GLN A 400 3.69 -10.30 15.05
CA GLN A 400 4.05 -8.89 15.19
C GLN A 400 5.11 -8.65 16.27
N ALA A 401 5.10 -9.41 17.37
CA ALA A 401 6.14 -9.34 18.39
C ALA A 401 7.51 -9.78 17.83
N GLY A 402 7.56 -10.90 17.11
CA GLY A 402 8.79 -11.37 16.46
C GLY A 402 9.33 -10.38 15.43
N LEU A 403 8.45 -9.80 14.60
CA LEU A 403 8.81 -8.76 13.63
C LEU A 403 9.40 -7.51 14.31
N LYS A 404 8.74 -6.98 15.35
CA LYS A 404 9.22 -5.79 16.09
C LYS A 404 10.54 -6.02 16.82
N ALA A 405 10.78 -7.24 17.28
CA ALA A 405 12.04 -7.63 17.90
C ALA A 405 13.14 -7.92 16.86
N GLY A 406 12.78 -7.95 15.57
CA GLY A 406 13.66 -8.35 14.48
C GLY A 406 14.15 -9.79 14.61
N HIS A 407 13.38 -10.66 15.27
CA HIS A 407 13.60 -12.10 15.30
C HIS A 407 13.19 -12.71 13.96
N SER A 408 13.75 -12.20 12.86
CA SER A 408 13.36 -12.57 11.51
C SER A 408 14.52 -12.51 10.53
N TYR A 409 14.46 -13.37 9.51
CA TYR A 409 15.30 -13.31 8.33
C TYR A 409 14.41 -13.33 7.09
N VAL A 410 14.96 -12.94 5.95
CA VAL A 410 14.27 -12.94 4.66
C VAL A 410 14.91 -13.98 3.76
N ALA A 411 14.10 -14.72 3.00
CA ALA A 411 14.56 -15.74 2.06
C ALA A 411 13.75 -15.72 0.76
N GLU A 412 14.37 -16.00 -0.37
CA GLU A 412 13.73 -15.98 -1.70
C GLU A 412 12.61 -17.01 -1.88
N SER A 413 12.58 -18.04 -1.02
CA SER A 413 11.58 -19.11 -1.03
C SER A 413 11.62 -19.97 0.23
N SER A 414 10.65 -20.87 0.36
CA SER A 414 10.61 -21.91 1.40
C SER A 414 11.71 -22.97 1.29
N ALA A 415 12.43 -23.03 0.16
CA ALA A 415 13.56 -23.93 -0.02
C ALA A 415 14.81 -23.47 0.74
N VAL A 416 14.94 -22.16 1.02
CA VAL A 416 16.12 -21.59 1.68
C VAL A 416 15.84 -21.38 3.17
N SER A 417 16.73 -21.86 4.04
CA SER A 417 16.65 -21.62 5.48
C SER A 417 17.99 -21.27 6.09
N LEU A 418 17.95 -20.46 7.14
CA LEU A 418 19.11 -19.98 7.89
C LEU A 418 18.97 -20.36 9.36
N ALA A 419 20.03 -20.91 9.94
CA ALA A 419 20.25 -20.90 11.38
C ALA A 419 21.45 -19.98 11.68
N PHE A 420 21.21 -18.87 12.38
CA PHE A 420 22.24 -17.87 12.68
C PHE A 420 22.36 -17.69 14.19
N THR A 421 23.56 -17.94 14.71
CA THR A 421 23.86 -17.90 16.15
C THR A 421 25.18 -17.22 16.38
N VAL A 422 25.23 -16.40 17.43
CA VAL A 422 26.47 -15.79 17.92
C VAL A 422 26.69 -16.26 19.35
N SER A 423 27.89 -16.73 19.66
CA SER A 423 28.28 -17.17 21.00
C SER A 423 29.51 -16.43 21.51
N GLY A 424 29.55 -16.18 22.81
CA GLY A 424 30.69 -15.57 23.50
C GLY A 424 31.27 -16.51 24.55
N GLY A 425 32.21 -16.01 25.34
CA GLY A 425 32.69 -16.72 26.52
C GLY A 425 31.58 -16.92 27.56
N ARG A 426 31.82 -17.82 28.52
CA ARG A 426 30.91 -18.11 29.66
C ARG A 426 29.51 -18.62 29.26
N GLY A 427 29.33 -19.14 28.05
CA GLY A 427 28.06 -19.72 27.58
C GLY A 427 27.04 -18.69 27.08
N GLY A 428 27.45 -17.43 26.87
CA GLY A 428 26.61 -16.42 26.24
C GLY A 428 26.25 -16.81 24.81
N HIS A 429 24.98 -16.63 24.44
CA HIS A 429 24.47 -16.88 23.10
C HIS A 429 23.41 -15.85 22.75
N ALA A 430 23.33 -15.51 21.46
CA ALA A 430 22.31 -14.65 20.89
C ALA A 430 21.94 -15.14 19.48
N GLY A 431 20.66 -15.08 19.16
CA GLY A 431 20.10 -15.32 17.84
C GLY A 431 19.70 -14.02 17.13
N ILE A 432 19.17 -14.18 15.92
CA ILE A 432 18.72 -13.08 15.05
C ILE A 432 17.84 -12.07 15.82
N GLY A 433 18.20 -10.79 15.77
CA GLY A 433 17.50 -9.68 16.45
C GLY A 433 17.92 -9.45 17.91
N GLU A 434 18.70 -10.36 18.50
CA GLU A 434 19.15 -10.26 19.89
C GLU A 434 20.51 -9.54 20.02
N ARG A 435 20.95 -9.36 21.26
CA ARG A 435 22.25 -8.78 21.62
C ARG A 435 23.07 -9.77 22.43
N LEU A 436 24.29 -10.04 21.99
CA LEU A 436 25.28 -10.76 22.78
C LEU A 436 26.07 -9.77 23.63
N ARG A 437 25.85 -9.82 24.96
CA ARG A 437 26.71 -9.11 25.91
C ARG A 437 28.06 -9.80 26.02
N ALA A 438 29.11 -9.13 25.57
CA ALA A 438 30.49 -9.60 25.61
C ALA A 438 31.42 -8.42 25.93
N ALA A 439 32.50 -8.67 26.68
CA ALA A 439 33.50 -7.63 26.89
C ALA A 439 34.16 -7.23 25.54
N PRO A 440 34.68 -6.00 25.39
CA PRO A 440 35.17 -5.51 24.09
C PRO A 440 36.16 -6.44 23.39
N GLU A 441 37.09 -7.05 24.14
CA GLU A 441 38.12 -7.97 23.62
C GLU A 441 37.79 -9.46 23.83
N GLU A 442 36.59 -9.77 24.32
CA GLU A 442 36.16 -11.17 24.50
C GLU A 442 35.93 -11.80 23.11
N PRO A 443 36.54 -12.97 22.82
CA PRO A 443 36.30 -13.66 21.56
C PRO A 443 34.83 -14.03 21.40
N VAL A 444 34.29 -13.72 20.23
CA VAL A 444 32.93 -14.02 19.79
C VAL A 444 32.99 -14.92 18.56
N THR A 445 32.22 -16.01 18.58
CA THR A 445 32.04 -16.90 17.45
C THR A 445 30.69 -16.62 16.78
N VAL A 446 30.74 -16.28 15.49
CA VAL A 446 29.57 -16.11 14.63
C VAL A 446 29.42 -17.36 13.76
N ARG A 447 28.26 -17.99 13.77
CA ARG A 447 27.96 -19.17 12.96
C ARG A 447 26.68 -18.98 12.17
N VAL A 448 26.72 -19.33 10.88
CA VAL A 448 25.51 -19.51 10.07
C VAL A 448 25.52 -20.88 9.41
N GLU A 449 24.36 -21.52 9.40
CA GLU A 449 24.08 -22.71 8.60
C GLU A 449 23.02 -22.38 7.57
N VAL A 450 23.37 -22.58 6.30
CA VAL A 450 22.51 -22.30 5.15
C VAL A 450 22.11 -23.60 4.48
N THR A 451 20.81 -23.78 4.21
CA THR A 451 20.29 -24.88 3.39
C THR A 451 19.51 -24.33 2.20
N GLY A 452 19.50 -25.08 1.08
CA GLY A 452 18.73 -24.73 -0.12
C GLY A 452 19.35 -23.69 -1.07
N ALA A 453 20.52 -23.13 -0.75
CA ALA A 453 21.19 -22.08 -1.52
C ALA A 453 22.48 -22.58 -2.20
N VAL A 454 22.40 -23.66 -2.98
CA VAL A 454 23.58 -24.26 -3.65
C VAL A 454 24.20 -23.27 -4.64
N GLY A 455 25.53 -23.13 -4.62
CA GLY A 455 26.25 -22.19 -5.49
C GLY A 455 26.22 -20.73 -5.04
N CYS A 456 25.52 -20.43 -3.94
CA CYS A 456 25.55 -19.11 -3.31
C CYS A 456 26.81 -18.91 -2.46
N THR A 457 27.08 -17.65 -2.14
CA THR A 457 28.11 -17.22 -1.18
C THR A 457 27.43 -16.69 0.07
N VAL A 458 27.97 -17.02 1.23
CA VAL A 458 27.65 -16.39 2.52
C VAL A 458 28.63 -15.26 2.77
N ALA A 459 28.12 -14.13 3.26
CA ALA A 459 28.90 -13.02 3.77
C ALA A 459 28.46 -12.65 5.19
N PHE A 460 29.42 -12.34 6.07
CA PHE A 460 29.13 -11.65 7.33
C PHE A 460 29.38 -10.16 7.17
N VAL A 461 28.32 -9.38 7.39
CA VAL A 461 28.30 -7.93 7.25
C VAL A 461 28.20 -7.29 8.64
N THR A 462 28.97 -6.23 8.83
CA THR A 462 29.14 -5.50 10.09
C THR A 462 29.12 -3.99 9.84
N ASP A 463 29.27 -3.18 10.88
CA ASP A 463 29.45 -1.73 10.75
C ASP A 463 30.74 -1.31 10.02
N GLN A 464 31.67 -2.25 9.77
CA GLN A 464 32.86 -2.06 8.93
C GLN A 464 32.67 -2.57 7.49
N GLY A 465 31.47 -3.01 7.13
CA GLY A 465 31.17 -3.69 5.88
C GLY A 465 31.37 -5.21 5.98
N THR A 466 31.59 -5.85 4.83
CA THR A 466 31.77 -7.30 4.71
C THR A 466 33.16 -7.72 5.17
N LEU A 467 33.25 -8.52 6.23
CA LEU A 467 34.52 -8.95 6.83
C LEU A 467 34.86 -10.42 6.59
N PHE A 468 33.87 -11.23 6.19
CA PHE A 468 34.06 -12.64 5.92
C PHE A 468 33.16 -13.07 4.76
N THR A 469 33.69 -13.90 3.87
CA THR A 469 32.92 -14.57 2.82
C THR A 469 33.35 -16.03 2.68
N ALA A 470 32.39 -16.90 2.38
CA ALA A 470 32.62 -18.32 2.14
C ALA A 470 31.50 -18.90 1.26
N PRO A 471 31.72 -20.04 0.57
CA PRO A 471 30.62 -20.77 -0.07
C PRO A 471 29.49 -21.08 0.93
N ALA A 472 28.24 -21.05 0.46
CA ALA A 472 27.08 -21.35 1.32
C ALA A 472 27.15 -22.77 1.91
N GLY A 473 26.82 -22.88 3.19
CA GLY A 473 26.92 -24.10 3.98
C GLY A 473 26.93 -23.77 5.48
N ALA A 474 27.58 -24.61 6.28
CA ALA A 474 27.89 -24.30 7.67
C ALA A 474 29.23 -23.56 7.75
N VAL A 475 29.21 -22.30 8.14
CA VAL A 475 30.40 -21.44 8.21
C VAL A 475 30.50 -20.74 9.55
N GLU A 476 31.74 -20.49 9.97
CA GLU A 476 32.07 -19.88 11.26
C GLU A 476 33.12 -18.79 11.06
N TRP A 477 32.99 -17.71 11.82
CA TRP A 477 33.93 -16.60 11.87
C TRP A 477 34.10 -16.11 13.30
N GLN A 478 35.33 -15.74 13.66
CA GLN A 478 35.65 -15.19 14.98
C GLN A 478 35.87 -13.68 14.91
N THR A 479 35.34 -12.96 15.90
CA THR A 479 35.44 -11.50 16.03
C THR A 479 35.43 -11.09 17.51
N THR A 480 35.35 -9.79 17.79
CA THR A 480 35.16 -9.20 19.12
C THR A 480 34.15 -8.06 19.04
N ALA A 481 33.61 -7.64 20.18
CA ALA A 481 32.73 -6.47 20.27
C ALA A 481 33.45 -5.14 20.00
N SER A 482 34.78 -5.09 20.15
CA SER A 482 35.59 -3.92 19.76
C SER A 482 35.80 -3.80 18.25
N TYR A 483 35.66 -4.91 17.52
CA TYR A 483 35.86 -4.95 16.06
C TYR A 483 34.56 -4.79 15.28
N ALA A 484 33.45 -5.34 15.78
CA ALA A 484 32.14 -5.24 15.14
C ALA A 484 31.04 -4.88 16.15
N THR A 485 30.23 -3.89 15.83
CA THR A 485 29.07 -3.43 16.64
C THR A 485 27.87 -4.37 16.48
N TYR A 486 27.73 -4.95 15.30
CA TYR A 486 26.71 -5.94 14.98
C TYR A 486 27.23 -6.86 13.87
N VAL A 487 26.60 -8.02 13.73
CA VAL A 487 26.85 -8.94 12.63
C VAL A 487 25.53 -9.43 12.05
N ARG A 488 25.40 -9.43 10.73
CA ARG A 488 24.31 -10.08 10.00
C ARG A 488 24.86 -10.95 8.88
N ALA A 489 24.08 -11.94 8.46
CA ALA A 489 24.46 -12.80 7.34
C ALA A 489 23.70 -12.39 6.07
N GLU A 490 24.41 -12.36 4.95
CA GLU A 490 23.84 -12.31 3.60
C GLU A 490 24.18 -13.59 2.86
N VAL A 491 23.22 -14.15 2.13
CA VAL A 491 23.42 -15.24 1.19
C VAL A 491 23.09 -14.71 -0.19
N ARG A 492 24.06 -14.75 -1.10
CA ARG A 492 23.95 -14.16 -2.44
C ARG A 492 24.22 -15.17 -3.53
N HIS A 493 23.42 -15.07 -4.59
CA HIS A 493 23.72 -15.71 -5.86
C HIS A 493 24.97 -15.08 -6.50
N ALA A 494 25.51 -15.72 -7.54
CA ALA A 494 26.61 -15.15 -8.31
C ALA A 494 26.21 -13.78 -8.91
N PRO A 495 27.16 -12.83 -8.99
CA PRO A 495 26.88 -11.52 -9.57
C PRO A 495 26.54 -11.63 -11.05
N VAL A 496 25.47 -10.96 -11.46
CA VAL A 496 25.09 -10.86 -12.88
C VAL A 496 25.93 -9.81 -13.60
N VAL A 497 26.34 -8.76 -12.88
CA VAL A 497 27.18 -7.66 -13.38
C VAL A 497 28.51 -7.68 -12.63
N PRO A 498 29.67 -7.75 -13.33
CA PRO A 498 30.98 -7.70 -12.68
C PRO A 498 31.15 -6.44 -11.82
N GLY A 499 31.62 -6.63 -10.59
CA GLY A 499 31.85 -5.53 -9.63
C GLY A 499 30.63 -5.10 -8.82
N LEU A 500 29.43 -5.62 -9.12
CA LEU A 500 28.24 -5.47 -8.28
C LEU A 500 27.98 -6.74 -7.48
N PRO A 501 27.33 -6.66 -6.30
CA PRO A 501 26.91 -7.85 -5.58
C PRO A 501 25.84 -8.60 -6.37
N GLY A 502 25.83 -9.93 -6.24
CA GLY A 502 24.73 -10.74 -6.77
C GLY A 502 23.43 -10.56 -5.99
N PRO A 503 22.28 -10.93 -6.57
CA PRO A 503 21.00 -10.81 -5.89
C PRO A 503 20.96 -11.66 -4.61
N LEU A 504 20.22 -11.19 -3.61
CA LEU A 504 20.03 -11.96 -2.38
C LEU A 504 19.28 -13.27 -2.68
N ALA A 505 19.72 -14.33 -2.02
CA ALA A 505 18.95 -15.55 -1.80
C ALA A 505 18.32 -15.50 -0.39
N ALA A 506 19.02 -14.93 0.59
CA ALA A 506 18.51 -14.68 1.93
C ALA A 506 19.36 -13.64 2.68
N PHE A 507 18.83 -13.01 3.72
CA PHE A 507 19.60 -12.22 4.68
C PHE A 507 18.95 -12.23 6.07
N THR A 508 19.72 -12.00 7.13
CA THR A 508 19.20 -11.92 8.51
C THR A 508 19.09 -10.48 9.00
N ASN A 509 18.16 -10.22 9.92
CA ASN A 509 18.34 -9.12 10.88
C ASN A 509 19.65 -9.34 11.69
N PRO A 510 20.24 -8.29 12.29
CA PRO A 510 21.52 -8.38 12.96
C PRO A 510 21.45 -9.10 14.31
N VAL A 511 22.61 -9.55 14.77
CA VAL A 511 22.90 -9.73 16.20
C VAL A 511 23.85 -8.62 16.62
N PHE A 512 23.48 -7.85 17.65
CA PHE A 512 24.34 -6.80 18.19
C PHE A 512 25.38 -7.38 19.15
N LEU A 513 26.58 -6.82 19.17
CA LEU A 513 27.68 -7.23 20.05
C LEU A 513 27.98 -6.13 21.07
N GLY A 514 28.32 -6.55 22.29
CA GLY A 514 28.66 -5.64 23.38
C GLY A 514 27.46 -5.27 24.25
N ASP A 515 27.63 -4.21 25.05
CA ASP A 515 26.66 -3.78 26.06
C ASP A 515 25.35 -3.21 25.49
#